data_AF-A0A8J4D4V9-F1
#
_entry.id   AF-A0A8J4D4V9-F1
#
_cell.length_a   1.000
_cell.length_b   1.000
_cell.length_c   1.000
_cell.angle_alpha   90.00
_cell.angle_beta   90.00
_cell.angle_gamma   90.00
#
_symmetry.space_group_name_H-M   'P 1'
#
loop_
_entity.id
_entity.type
_entity.pdbx_description
1 polymer ?
#
loop_
_entity_poly.entity_id
_entity_poly.type
_entity_poly.pdbx_seq_one_letter_code
_entity_poly.pdbx_strand_id
1 'polypeptide(L)'
;DYFSNKGIIHGTTVGYTPEQNGAAERLNRTLLEKTRAMLVESELPQQLWAEALATANYLRNISPVAGAKVTPHEAFMGTKPDISHLRVFGCAAYAHVPKEKRNKLEPVSR
;
A
#
# COMPACT_ATOMS: atom_id res chain seq x y z
N ASP A 1 12.09 5.24 -26.63
CA ASP A 1 13.46 5.00 -26.09
C ASP A 1 13.49 4.44 -24.66
N TYR A 2 12.73 4.98 -23.69
CA TYR A 2 12.77 4.49 -22.29
C TYR A 2 12.49 2.98 -22.13
N PHE A 3 11.40 2.45 -22.69
CA PHE A 3 11.01 1.05 -22.51
C PHE A 3 12.03 0.08 -23.11
N SER A 4 12.49 0.34 -24.34
CA SER A 4 13.51 -0.47 -25.02
C SER A 4 14.82 -0.52 -24.22
N ASN A 5 15.27 0.60 -23.65
CA ASN A 5 16.48 0.65 -22.82
C ASN A 5 16.36 -0.13 -21.50
N LYS A 6 15.13 -0.40 -21.04
CA LYS A 6 14.84 -1.22 -19.85
C LYS A 6 14.48 -2.67 -20.19
N GLY A 7 14.53 -3.07 -21.47
CA GLY A 7 14.11 -4.39 -21.92
C GLY A 7 12.60 -4.64 -21.79
N ILE A 8 11.78 -3.57 -21.74
CA ILE A 8 10.33 -3.65 -21.58
C ILE A 8 9.67 -3.60 -22.96
N ILE A 9 8.86 -4.61 -23.27
CA ILE A 9 7.99 -4.61 -24.46
C ILE A 9 6.70 -3.87 -24.11
N HIS A 10 6.48 -2.71 -24.73
CA HIS A 10 5.27 -1.93 -24.51
C HIS A 10 4.14 -2.43 -25.41
N GLY A 11 3.21 -3.18 -24.83
CA GLY A 11 1.94 -3.54 -25.48
C GLY A 11 0.88 -2.48 -25.25
N THR A 12 0.26 -1.98 -26.33
CA THR A 12 -0.87 -1.05 -26.25
C THR A 12 -2.19 -1.78 -26.45
N THR A 13 -3.22 -1.40 -25.71
CA THR A 13 -4.58 -1.85 -25.95
C THR A 13 -5.16 -1.18 -27.19
N VAL A 14 -6.14 -1.82 -27.82
CA VAL A 14 -6.90 -1.23 -28.92
C VAL A 14 -7.72 -0.06 -28.38
N GLY A 15 -7.74 1.05 -29.12
CA GLY A 15 -8.56 2.21 -28.77
C GLY A 15 -10.03 1.82 -28.65
N TYR A 16 -10.73 2.34 -27.64
CA TYR A 16 -12.15 2.07 -27.39
C TYR A 16 -12.49 0.62 -26.99
N THR A 17 -11.52 -0.16 -26.50
CA THR A 17 -11.76 -1.52 -25.98
C THR A 17 -11.42 -1.60 -24.48
N PRO A 18 -12.23 -0.98 -23.59
CA PRO A 18 -11.97 -0.95 -22.15
C PRO A 18 -11.92 -2.35 -21.51
N GLU A 19 -12.52 -3.35 -22.15
CA GLU A 19 -12.51 -4.75 -21.72
C GLU A 19 -11.09 -5.32 -21.61
N GLN A 20 -10.15 -4.84 -22.44
CA GLN A 20 -8.74 -5.23 -22.39
C GLN A 20 -8.01 -4.72 -21.14
N ASN A 21 -8.53 -3.67 -20.50
CA ASN A 21 -7.94 -3.05 -19.31
C ASN A 21 -8.63 -3.48 -17.99
N GLY A 22 -9.62 -4.38 -18.07
CA GLY A 22 -10.48 -4.72 -16.93
C GLY A 22 -9.73 -5.27 -15.71
N ALA A 23 -8.56 -5.90 -15.89
CA ALA A 23 -7.73 -6.34 -14.77
C ALA A 23 -7.17 -5.17 -13.95
N ALA A 24 -6.62 -4.16 -14.61
CA ALA A 24 -6.09 -2.96 -13.95
C ALA A 24 -7.23 -2.14 -13.33
N GLU A 25 -8.35 -1.99 -14.03
CA GLU A 25 -9.51 -1.24 -13.54
C GLU A 25 -10.12 -1.88 -12.28
N ARG A 26 -10.26 -3.22 -12.26
CA ARG A 26 -10.72 -3.93 -11.06
C ARG A 26 -9.78 -3.72 -9.88
N LEU A 27 -8.47 -3.81 -10.10
CA LEU A 27 -7.48 -3.58 -9.06
C LEU A 27 -7.57 -2.15 -8.51
N ASN A 28 -7.61 -1.15 -9.40
CA ASN A 28 -7.71 0.26 -9.04
C ASN A 28 -8.97 0.53 -8.21
N ARG A 29 -10.12 -0.03 -8.60
CA ARG A 29 -11.36 0.08 -7.82
C ARG A 29 -11.19 -0.49 -6.41
N THR A 30 -10.69 -1.70 -6.28
CA THR A 30 -10.47 -2.34 -4.95
C THR A 30 -9.52 -1.53 -4.07
N LEU A 31 -8.43 -1.00 -4.63
CA LEU A 31 -7.47 -0.19 -3.88
C LEU A 31 -8.11 1.13 -3.40
N LEU A 32 -8.86 1.81 -4.27
CA LEU A 32 -9.53 3.06 -3.91
C LEU A 32 -10.64 2.86 -2.87
N GLU A 33 -11.40 1.77 -2.96
CA GLU A 33 -12.41 1.42 -1.95
C GLU A 33 -11.77 1.18 -0.57
N LYS A 34 -10.67 0.41 -0.52
CA LYS A 34 -9.91 0.19 0.73
C LYS A 34 -9.34 1.49 1.28
N THR A 35 -8.76 2.32 0.41
CA THR A 35 -8.20 3.63 0.78
C THR A 35 -9.26 4.51 1.43
N ARG A 36 -10.46 4.60 0.84
CA ARG A 36 -11.58 5.37 1.40
C ARG A 36 -12.01 4.82 2.75
N ALA A 37 -12.17 3.50 2.87
CA ALA A 37 -12.57 2.87 4.13
C ALA A 37 -11.55 3.15 5.25
N MET A 38 -10.25 3.07 4.96
CA MET A 38 -9.19 3.35 5.93
C MET A 38 -9.16 4.81 6.38
N LEU A 39 -9.35 5.76 5.46
CA LEU A 39 -9.42 7.18 5.80
C LEU A 39 -10.64 7.50 6.66
N VAL A 40 -11.80 6.92 6.33
CA VAL A 40 -13.05 7.12 7.10
C VAL A 40 -12.90 6.56 8.51
N GLU A 41 -12.39 5.33 8.65
CA GLU A 41 -12.23 4.67 9.95
C GLU A 41 -11.20 5.37 10.85
N SER A 42 -10.12 5.88 10.28
CA SER A 42 -9.05 6.54 11.04
C SER A 42 -9.33 8.00 11.36
N GLU A 43 -10.40 8.58 10.81
CA GLU A 43 -10.73 10.01 10.88
C GLU A 43 -9.56 10.92 10.44
N LEU A 44 -8.64 10.40 9.64
CA LEU A 44 -7.46 11.13 9.19
C LEU A 44 -7.77 12.06 8.02
N PRO A 45 -7.01 13.17 7.88
CA PRO A 45 -7.22 14.11 6.78
C PRO A 45 -7.04 13.46 5.40
N GLN A 46 -7.87 13.86 4.44
CA GLN A 46 -7.83 13.35 3.06
C GLN A 46 -6.46 13.55 2.39
N GLN A 47 -5.67 14.52 2.84
CA GLN A 47 -4.29 14.76 2.38
C GLN A 47 -3.39 13.51 2.53
N LEU A 48 -3.72 12.60 3.46
CA LEU A 48 -2.99 11.34 3.67
C LEU A 48 -3.47 10.19 2.76
N TRP A 49 -4.26 10.48 1.71
CA TRP A 49 -4.77 9.46 0.80
C TRP A 49 -3.67 8.60 0.15
N ALA A 50 -2.51 9.19 -0.14
CA ALA A 50 -1.40 8.47 -0.76
C ALA A 50 -0.84 7.40 0.19
N GLU A 51 -0.73 7.71 1.48
CA GLU A 51 -0.28 6.78 2.53
C GLU A 51 -1.33 5.69 2.78
N ALA A 52 -2.62 6.06 2.79
CA ALA A 52 -3.72 5.10 2.89
C ALA A 52 -3.73 4.14 1.68
N LEU A 53 -3.49 4.65 0.47
CA LEU A 53 -3.42 3.86 -0.76
C LEU A 53 -2.21 2.92 -0.75
N ALA A 54 -1.03 3.41 -0.34
CA ALA A 54 0.16 2.60 -0.20
C ALA A 54 -0.05 1.47 0.81
N THR A 55 -0.67 1.78 1.95
CA THR A 55 -1.00 0.79 2.99
C THR A 55 -2.03 -0.23 2.47
N ALA A 56 -3.09 0.22 1.77
CA ALA A 56 -4.08 -0.66 1.18
C ALA A 56 -3.46 -1.63 0.16
N ASN A 57 -2.53 -1.15 -0.68
CA ASN A 57 -1.81 -1.99 -1.63
C ASN A 57 -0.89 -2.99 -0.93
N TYR A 58 -0.14 -2.54 0.09
CA TYR A 58 0.71 -3.41 0.90
C TYR A 58 -0.09 -4.54 1.54
N LEU A 59 -1.17 -4.20 2.25
CA LEU A 59 -2.07 -5.16 2.89
C LEU A 59 -2.67 -6.14 1.89
N ARG A 60 -3.09 -5.68 0.70
CA ARG A 60 -3.60 -6.56 -0.35
C ARG A 60 -2.55 -7.59 -0.79
N ASN A 61 -1.29 -7.20 -0.91
CA ASN A 61 -0.24 -8.10 -1.38
C ASN A 61 0.16 -9.15 -0.34
N ILE A 62 0.01 -8.84 0.95
CA ILE A 62 0.33 -9.78 2.04
C ILE A 62 -0.91 -10.54 2.58
N SER A 63 -2.11 -10.20 2.10
CA SER A 63 -3.35 -10.89 2.49
C SER A 63 -3.74 -11.97 1.48
N PRO A 64 -4.46 -13.02 1.90
CA PRO A 64 -5.08 -13.97 0.98
C PRO A 64 -6.06 -13.25 0.04
N VAL A 65 -6.06 -13.65 -1.23
CA VAL A 65 -7.03 -13.18 -2.24
C VAL A 65 -7.93 -14.33 -2.65
N ALA A 66 -9.20 -14.03 -2.92
CA ALA A 66 -10.19 -15.06 -3.28
C ALA A 66 -9.70 -15.89 -4.48
N GLY A 67 -9.81 -17.22 -4.35
CA GLY A 67 -9.37 -18.18 -5.37
C GLY A 67 -7.87 -18.49 -5.36
N ALA A 68 -7.06 -17.84 -4.52
CA ALA A 68 -5.66 -18.19 -4.35
C ALA A 68 -5.42 -19.02 -3.08
N LYS A 69 -4.45 -19.95 -3.13
CA LYS A 69 -4.03 -20.75 -1.96
C LYS A 69 -2.99 -20.04 -1.09
N VAL A 70 -2.26 -19.11 -1.67
CA VAL A 70 -1.16 -18.35 -1.05
C VAL A 70 -1.37 -16.86 -1.28
N THR A 71 -0.67 -16.02 -0.51
CA THR A 71 -0.74 -14.56 -0.69
C THR A 71 0.01 -14.14 -1.96
N PRO A 72 -0.32 -13.00 -2.58
CA PRO A 72 0.45 -12.48 -3.71
C PRO A 72 1.95 -12.32 -3.40
N HIS A 73 2.28 -11.90 -2.16
CA HIS A 73 3.65 -11.82 -1.68
C HIS A 73 4.34 -13.19 -1.70
N GLU A 74 3.70 -14.23 -1.16
CA GLU A 74 4.26 -15.59 -1.15
C GLU A 74 4.40 -16.15 -2.57
N ALA A 75 3.43 -15.90 -3.45
CA ALA A 75 3.52 -16.31 -4.85
C ALA A 75 4.69 -15.64 -5.59
N PHE A 76 5.03 -14.39 -5.25
CA PHE A 76 6.07 -13.62 -5.92
C PHE A 76 7.47 -13.82 -5.30
N MET A 77 7.56 -13.82 -3.97
CA MET A 77 8.82 -13.92 -3.21
C MET A 77 9.18 -15.35 -2.80
N GLY A 78 8.25 -16.30 -2.91
CA GLY A 78 8.43 -17.68 -2.46
C GLY A 78 8.40 -17.86 -0.93
N THR A 79 8.10 -16.80 -0.18
CA THR A 79 8.11 -16.81 1.29
C THR A 79 6.84 -16.18 1.86
N LYS A 80 6.34 -16.74 2.96
CA LYS A 80 5.20 -16.17 3.69
C LYS A 80 5.56 -14.80 4.25
N PRO A 81 4.69 -13.79 4.10
CA PRO A 81 4.93 -12.48 4.68
C PRO A 81 4.88 -12.55 6.21
N ASP A 82 5.81 -11.89 6.90
CA ASP A 82 5.68 -11.61 8.32
C ASP A 82 4.67 -10.46 8.53
N ILE A 83 3.70 -10.66 9.42
CA ILE A 83 2.63 -9.70 9.71
C ILE A 83 2.70 -9.14 11.13
N SER A 84 3.73 -9.51 11.90
CA SER A 84 3.90 -9.11 13.30
C SER A 84 4.04 -7.60 13.51
N HIS A 85 4.49 -6.89 12.47
CA HIS A 85 4.68 -5.45 12.46
C HIS A 85 3.41 -4.64 12.14
N LEU A 86 2.31 -5.30 11.75
CA LEU A 86 1.10 -4.58 11.33
C LEU A 86 0.46 -3.82 12.50
N ARG A 87 -0.02 -2.61 12.18
CA ARG A 87 -0.79 -1.73 13.06
C ARG A 87 -2.02 -1.22 12.34
N VAL A 88 -3.03 -0.82 13.10
CA VAL A 88 -4.23 -0.15 12.56
C VAL A 88 -3.78 1.15 11.91
N PHE A 89 -4.23 1.41 10.69
CA PHE A 89 -3.93 2.66 10.00
C PHE A 89 -4.48 3.84 10.79
N GLY A 90 -3.66 4.85 11.03
CA GLY A 90 -3.99 6.00 11.86
C GLY A 90 -3.93 5.75 13.37
N CYS A 91 -3.36 4.62 13.83
CA CYS A 91 -3.05 4.47 15.25
C CYS A 91 -2.05 5.54 15.73
N ALA A 92 -2.09 5.85 17.03
CA ALA A 92 -1.08 6.72 17.64
C ALA A 92 0.34 6.15 17.41
N ALA A 93 1.21 7.00 16.87
CA ALA A 93 2.62 6.70 16.67
C ALA A 93 3.46 7.71 17.44
N TYR A 94 4.53 7.24 18.08
CA TYR A 94 5.44 8.07 18.85
C TYR A 94 6.80 8.13 18.15
N ALA A 95 7.27 9.35 17.87
CA ALA A 95 8.58 9.58 17.26
C ALA A 95 9.62 9.86 18.35
N HIS A 96 10.68 9.05 18.39
CA HIS A 96 11.77 9.26 19.35
C HIS A 96 12.45 10.61 19.14
N VAL A 97 12.61 11.39 20.21
CA VAL A 97 13.37 12.65 20.18
C VAL A 97 14.82 12.36 20.53
N PRO A 98 15.79 12.62 19.63
CA PRO A 98 17.22 12.40 19.91
C PRO A 98 17.69 13.15 21.16
N LYS A 99 18.71 12.61 21.83
CA LYS A 99 19.24 13.18 23.08
C LYS A 99 19.77 14.60 22.89
N GLU A 100 20.33 14.90 21.72
CA GLU A 100 20.89 16.21 21.35
C GLU A 100 19.79 17.28 21.20
N LYS A 101 18.54 16.86 21.03
CA LYS A 101 17.37 17.73 20.81
C LYS A 101 16.43 17.80 22.02
N ARG A 102 16.83 17.25 23.18
CA ARG A 102 15.99 17.26 24.39
C ARG A 102 16.78 17.55 25.66
N ASN A 103 16.15 18.29 26.57
CA ASN A 103 16.69 18.51 27.91
C ASN A 103 16.39 17.32 28.85
N LYS A 104 17.09 17.25 30.00
CA LYS A 104 17.01 16.11 30.94
C LYS A 104 15.59 15.76 31.43
N LEU A 105 14.67 16.73 31.43
CA LEU A 105 13.29 16.57 31.89
C LEU A 105 12.25 16.55 30.75
N GLU A 106 12.67 16.68 29.49
CA GLU A 106 11.75 16.69 28.35
C GLU A 106 11.33 15.27 27.93
N PRO A 107 10.12 15.09 27.37
CA PRO A 107 9.67 13.81 26.84
C PRO A 107 10.65 13.21 25.83
N VAL A 108 10.86 11.90 25.93
CA VAL A 108 11.76 11.14 25.03
C VAL A 108 11.16 10.84 23.66
N SER A 109 9.87 11.12 23.49
CA SER A 109 9.12 10.93 22.26
C SER A 109 8.04 11.99 22.11
N ARG A 110 7.70 12.30 20.86
CA ARG A 110 6.54 13.13 20.48
C ARG A 110 5.47 12.27 19.85
#